data_AF-A0A9P8W448-F1
#
_entry.id   AF-A0A9P8W448-F1
#
_cell.length_a   1.000
_cell.length_b   1.000
_cell.length_c   1.000
_cell.angle_alpha   90.00
_cell.angle_beta   90.00
_cell.angle_gamma   90.00
#
_symmetry.space_group_name_H-M   'P 1'
#
loop_
_entity.id
_entity.type
_entity.pdbx_description
1 polymer ?
#
loop_
_entity_poly.entity_id
_entity_poly.type
_entity_poly.pdbx_seq_one_letter_code
_entity_poly.pdbx_strand_id
1 'polypeptide(L)'
;MASSSEVQPGEYPSLSLSGDSFFFSGPKYSCGNRFHSPDGVPSHVNNLGLNLRDNNSTVYVVLGPRNQYFRCVIPQAGEVASMNDTDLSDYEDLTVFLDHQNVARPRFLSLGAGGHFYIRAETGVEKWDVPSHVSERLLRKYTGGDASIEGLWLGCRDAFVAQRWDGTKLHDLRGQYPGLQRALQRRGGSQEDDESADVASVAMDLEGGRGFVILWRDGRAECEEGMMRMESGRAFERWCAGNGYKLRRHK
;
A
#
# COMPACT_ATOMS: atom_id res chain seq x y z
N MET A 1 13.67 -34.29 -4.47
CA MET A 1 12.90 -33.40 -5.37
C MET A 1 11.85 -32.70 -4.53
N ALA A 2 12.15 -31.50 -4.06
CA ALA A 2 11.20 -30.71 -3.27
C ALA A 2 10.17 -30.11 -4.24
N SER A 3 8.90 -30.45 -4.06
CA SER A 3 7.81 -29.85 -4.83
C SER A 3 7.79 -28.36 -4.54
N SER A 4 7.92 -27.55 -5.59
CA SER A 4 7.59 -26.14 -5.58
C SER A 4 6.17 -26.02 -5.05
N SER A 5 6.04 -25.50 -3.82
CA SER A 5 4.75 -25.07 -3.30
C SER A 5 4.29 -23.93 -4.19
N GLU A 6 3.40 -24.23 -5.14
CA GLU A 6 2.62 -23.24 -5.85
C GLU A 6 1.96 -22.34 -4.80
N VAL A 7 2.40 -21.10 -4.77
CA VAL A 7 1.76 -20.03 -4.02
C VAL A 7 0.37 -19.91 -4.63
N GLN A 8 -0.67 -20.38 -3.92
CA GLN A 8 -2.06 -19.98 -4.20
C GLN A 8 -2.06 -18.48 -4.52
N PRO A 9 -2.84 -17.97 -5.50
CA PRO A 9 -2.79 -16.56 -5.89
C PRO A 9 -3.01 -15.69 -4.65
N GLY A 10 -1.89 -15.27 -4.07
CA GLY A 10 -1.83 -14.94 -2.67
C GLY A 10 -2.26 -13.51 -2.50
N GLU A 11 -2.97 -13.21 -1.42
CA GLU A 11 -3.23 -11.83 -1.04
C GLU A 11 -1.91 -11.06 -0.98
N TYR A 12 -1.75 -10.10 -1.90
CA TYR A 12 -0.60 -9.19 -1.89
C TYR A 12 -0.66 -8.33 -0.63
N PRO A 13 0.48 -8.07 0.02
CA PRO A 13 0.51 -7.22 1.21
C PRO A 13 0.05 -5.80 0.85
N SER A 14 -0.98 -5.32 1.53
CA SER A 14 -1.45 -3.94 1.42
C SER A 14 -1.03 -3.18 2.67
N LEU A 15 -0.34 -2.06 2.50
CA LEU A 15 0.11 -1.22 3.60
C LEU A 15 -0.45 0.18 3.39
N SER A 16 -0.84 0.83 4.47
CA SER A 16 -1.34 2.20 4.44
C SER A 16 -1.05 2.93 5.74
N LEU A 17 -0.69 4.21 5.61
CA LEU A 17 -0.36 5.14 6.69
C LEU A 17 -0.96 6.50 6.35
N SER A 18 -1.69 7.11 7.28
CA SER A 18 -2.25 8.46 7.12
C SER A 18 -2.40 9.11 8.50
N GLY A 19 -1.47 10.00 8.86
CA GLY A 19 -1.41 10.61 10.17
C GLY A 19 -1.28 9.57 11.28
N ASP A 20 -2.22 9.59 12.23
CA ASP A 20 -2.28 8.61 13.33
C ASP A 20 -2.91 7.27 12.91
N SER A 21 -3.50 7.18 11.72
CA SER A 21 -4.18 5.98 11.22
C SER A 21 -3.23 5.08 10.40
N PHE A 22 -3.36 3.77 10.57
CA PHE A 22 -2.62 2.77 9.80
C PHE A 22 -3.43 1.50 9.55
N PHE A 23 -3.11 0.82 8.45
CA PHE A 23 -3.59 -0.53 8.18
C PHE A 23 -2.52 -1.34 7.45
N PHE A 24 -2.27 -2.56 7.93
CA PHE A 24 -1.34 -3.51 7.35
C PHE A 24 -2.10 -4.82 7.12
N SER A 25 -2.21 -5.23 5.87
CA SER A 25 -2.86 -6.47 5.47
C SER A 25 -1.85 -7.45 4.91
N GLY A 26 -1.91 -8.70 5.38
CA GLY A 26 -1.07 -9.78 4.89
C GLY A 26 -1.80 -11.12 4.92
N PRO A 27 -1.25 -12.14 4.24
CA PRO A 27 -1.93 -13.42 4.03
C PRO A 27 -2.21 -14.22 5.31
N LYS A 28 -1.48 -13.95 6.41
CA LYS A 28 -1.63 -14.68 7.68
C LYS A 28 -2.19 -13.80 8.79
N TYR A 29 -1.92 -12.51 8.72
CA TYR A 29 -2.23 -11.57 9.79
C TYR A 29 -2.41 -10.17 9.19
N SER A 30 -3.45 -9.50 9.64
CA SER A 30 -3.75 -8.12 9.27
C SER A 30 -4.10 -7.35 10.55
N CYS A 31 -3.66 -6.10 10.64
CA CYS A 31 -3.90 -5.22 11.78
C CYS A 31 -4.03 -3.77 11.34
N GLY A 32 -4.66 -2.95 12.17
CA GLY A 32 -4.82 -1.52 11.92
C GLY A 32 -5.36 -0.81 13.14
N ASN A 33 -5.44 0.52 13.08
CA ASN A 33 -6.11 1.32 14.09
C ASN A 33 -7.15 2.26 13.45
N ARG A 34 -7.86 2.95 14.34
CA ARG A 34 -9.04 3.82 14.16
C ARG A 34 -9.24 4.42 12.74
N PHE A 35 -10.43 4.17 12.19
CA PHE A 35 -11.04 4.96 11.10
C PHE A 35 -12.18 5.75 11.73
N HIS A 36 -12.10 7.08 11.77
CA HIS A 36 -13.24 7.89 12.24
C HIS A 36 -14.28 7.97 11.13
N SER A 37 -15.42 7.31 11.28
CA SER A 37 -16.62 7.68 10.52
C SER A 37 -17.16 8.99 11.14
N PRO A 38 -17.38 10.04 10.33
CA PRO A 38 -17.80 11.36 10.83
C PRO A 38 -19.21 11.38 11.47
N ASP A 39 -20.04 10.35 11.26
CA ASP A 39 -21.47 10.41 11.62
C ASP A 39 -21.85 9.81 12.98
N GLY A 40 -20.90 9.60 13.89
CA GLY A 40 -21.23 9.17 15.26
C GLY A 40 -21.97 7.82 15.32
N VAL A 41 -21.85 6.99 14.28
CA VAL A 41 -22.45 5.66 14.23
C VAL A 41 -21.83 4.77 15.32
N PRO A 42 -22.63 4.01 16.10
CA PRO A 42 -22.16 3.37 17.33
C PRO A 42 -21.06 2.34 17.07
N SER A 43 -19.93 2.51 17.76
CA SER A 43 -19.08 1.52 18.46
C SER A 43 -18.81 0.10 17.93
N HIS A 44 -19.27 -0.33 16.76
CA HIS A 44 -18.89 -1.61 16.15
C HIS A 44 -17.54 -1.52 15.44
N VAL A 45 -17.04 -0.30 15.18
CA VAL A 45 -15.72 -0.04 14.59
C VAL A 45 -14.68 0.36 15.66
N ASN A 46 -15.12 0.78 16.85
CA ASN A 46 -14.24 1.22 17.94
C ASN A 46 -13.61 0.07 18.76
N ASN A 47 -13.99 -1.19 18.50
CA ASN A 47 -13.39 -2.40 19.09
C ASN A 47 -12.62 -3.24 18.06
N LEU A 48 -12.11 -2.60 17.01
CA LEU A 48 -11.22 -3.24 16.06
C LEU A 48 -9.78 -3.19 16.59
N GLY A 49 -9.56 -3.89 17.71
CA GLY A 49 -8.34 -4.68 17.85
C GLY A 49 -8.38 -5.74 16.75
N LEU A 50 -8.01 -5.34 15.52
CA LEU A 50 -8.00 -6.18 14.32
C LEU A 50 -6.92 -7.26 14.50
N ASN A 51 -7.23 -8.29 15.28
CA ASN A 51 -6.78 -9.63 14.98
C ASN A 51 -7.82 -10.18 14.00
N LEU A 52 -7.59 -9.95 12.69
CA LEU A 52 -8.50 -10.36 11.60
C LEU A 52 -8.60 -11.88 11.40
N ARG A 53 -8.42 -12.68 12.46
CA ARG A 53 -8.62 -14.13 12.43
C ARG A 53 -10.04 -14.56 12.84
N ASP A 54 -10.83 -13.67 13.42
CA ASP A 54 -12.04 -14.09 14.15
C ASP A 54 -13.35 -14.10 13.38
N ASN A 55 -13.39 -13.78 12.08
CA ASN A 55 -14.62 -13.97 11.30
C ASN A 55 -14.25 -14.35 9.87
N ASN A 56 -14.85 -15.42 9.34
CA ASN A 56 -14.82 -15.97 7.98
C ASN A 56 -14.78 -14.92 6.83
N SER A 57 -13.81 -14.01 6.79
CA SER A 57 -13.73 -12.90 5.85
C SER A 57 -12.34 -12.25 5.84
N THR A 58 -11.87 -11.85 4.65
CA THR A 58 -10.69 -11.00 4.47
C THR A 58 -11.12 -9.54 4.43
N VAL A 59 -10.36 -8.63 5.05
CA VAL A 59 -10.55 -7.18 4.93
C VAL A 59 -9.37 -6.54 4.20
N TYR A 60 -9.66 -5.78 3.16
CA TYR A 60 -8.72 -4.94 2.42
C TYR A 60 -9.03 -3.47 2.70
N VAL A 61 -8.03 -2.69 3.11
CA VAL A 61 -8.16 -1.25 3.33
C VAL A 61 -6.98 -0.52 2.71
N VAL A 62 -7.26 0.61 2.07
CA VAL A 62 -6.28 1.62 1.64
C VAL A 62 -6.70 2.96 2.22
N LEU A 63 -5.78 3.61 2.94
CA LEU A 63 -6.01 4.92 3.52
C LEU A 63 -5.71 6.02 2.51
N GLY A 64 -6.55 7.04 2.50
CA GLY A 64 -6.31 8.34 1.90
C GLY A 64 -6.04 9.41 2.97
N PRO A 65 -5.68 10.64 2.57
CA PRO A 65 -5.55 11.77 3.48
C PRO A 65 -6.92 12.16 4.09
N ARG A 66 -6.93 12.91 5.19
CA ARG A 66 -8.17 13.47 5.79
C ARG A 66 -9.20 12.40 6.19
N ASN A 67 -8.74 11.24 6.65
CA ASN A 67 -9.56 10.08 7.02
C ASN A 67 -10.36 9.43 5.88
N GLN A 68 -10.10 9.75 4.62
CA GLN A 68 -10.68 9.02 3.50
C GLN A 68 -10.11 7.61 3.40
N TYR A 69 -10.88 6.68 2.87
CA TYR A 69 -10.45 5.30 2.75
C TYR A 69 -11.24 4.53 1.70
N PHE A 70 -10.56 3.55 1.10
CA PHE A 70 -11.18 2.43 0.42
C PHE A 70 -11.18 1.21 1.33
N ARG A 71 -12.34 0.57 1.51
CA ARG A 71 -12.43 -0.70 2.23
C ARG A 71 -13.34 -1.70 1.50
N CYS A 72 -12.85 -2.93 1.43
CA CYS A 72 -13.54 -4.08 0.88
C CYS A 72 -13.46 -5.25 1.86
N VAL A 73 -14.57 -5.93 2.11
CA VAL A 73 -14.65 -7.15 2.93
C VAL A 73 -15.08 -8.31 2.06
N ILE A 74 -14.31 -9.40 2.04
CA ILE A 74 -14.59 -10.61 1.26
C ILE A 74 -14.92 -11.76 2.23
N PRO A 75 -16.18 -12.22 2.32
CA PRO A 75 -16.56 -13.41 3.08
C PRO A 75 -15.90 -14.68 2.51
N GLN A 76 -15.43 -15.59 3.36
CA GLN A 76 -14.83 -16.89 2.99
C GLN A 76 -15.88 -17.97 2.64
N ALA A 77 -17.16 -17.78 2.98
CA ALA A 77 -18.21 -18.78 2.78
C ALA A 77 -19.04 -18.49 1.52
N GLY A 78 -18.62 -19.05 0.37
CA GLY A 78 -19.40 -19.10 -0.86
C GLY A 78 -19.21 -17.87 -1.75
N GLU A 79 -18.95 -18.11 -3.03
CA GLU A 79 -18.40 -17.18 -4.01
C GLU A 79 -19.08 -15.79 -4.08
N VAL A 80 -18.24 -14.76 -3.90
CA VAL A 80 -18.39 -13.36 -4.35
C VAL A 80 -19.61 -12.60 -3.81
N ALA A 81 -19.46 -12.06 -2.60
CA ALA A 81 -20.11 -10.80 -2.22
C ALA A 81 -19.11 -9.94 -1.43
N SER A 82 -18.39 -9.06 -2.13
CA SER A 82 -17.60 -8.02 -1.47
C SER A 82 -18.52 -6.96 -0.90
N MET A 83 -18.41 -6.66 0.39
CA MET A 83 -19.04 -5.47 0.96
C MET A 83 -18.05 -4.32 0.91
N ASN A 84 -18.38 -3.30 0.12
CA ASN A 84 -17.59 -2.08 0.02
C ASN A 84 -18.20 -1.01 0.92
N ASP A 85 -17.35 -0.41 1.73
CA ASP A 85 -17.64 0.71 2.61
C ASP A 85 -16.47 1.66 2.44
N THR A 86 -16.70 2.83 1.86
CA THR A 86 -15.62 3.68 1.37
C THR A 86 -16.03 5.15 1.49
N ASP A 87 -15.10 5.98 1.93
CA ASP A 87 -15.20 7.44 1.79
C ASP A 87 -14.15 7.89 0.77
N LEU A 88 -14.64 8.15 -0.45
CA LEU A 88 -13.86 8.59 -1.60
C LEU A 88 -14.37 9.94 -2.13
N SER A 89 -14.84 10.79 -1.24
CA SER A 89 -15.45 12.09 -1.60
C SER A 89 -14.55 13.00 -2.45
N ASP A 90 -13.22 12.91 -2.33
CA ASP A 90 -12.27 13.63 -3.19
C ASP A 90 -11.84 12.86 -4.45
N TYR A 91 -12.29 11.60 -4.63
CA TYR A 91 -11.86 10.70 -5.71
C TYR A 91 -13.04 10.29 -6.60
N GLU A 92 -13.75 11.28 -7.16
CA GLU A 92 -14.90 11.05 -8.05
C GLU A 92 -14.53 10.16 -9.25
N ASP A 93 -13.41 10.46 -9.89
CA ASP A 93 -12.90 9.72 -11.05
C ASP A 93 -12.55 8.26 -10.73
N LEU A 94 -12.11 7.98 -9.50
CA LEU A 94 -11.86 6.63 -9.01
C LEU A 94 -13.18 5.89 -8.79
N THR A 95 -14.16 6.54 -8.19
CA THR A 95 -15.49 5.98 -7.93
C THR A 95 -16.16 5.57 -9.25
N VAL A 96 -16.15 6.46 -10.24
CA VAL A 96 -16.67 6.17 -11.59
C VAL A 96 -15.94 4.99 -12.23
N PHE A 97 -14.61 4.89 -12.07
CA PHE A 97 -13.84 3.77 -12.60
C PHE A 97 -14.21 2.45 -11.93
N LEU A 98 -14.32 2.43 -10.59
CA LEU A 98 -14.71 1.24 -9.83
C LEU A 98 -16.07 0.71 -10.30
N ASP A 99 -17.05 1.60 -10.50
CA ASP A 99 -18.39 1.26 -10.98
C ASP A 99 -18.37 0.75 -12.43
N HIS A 100 -17.72 1.49 -13.34
CA HIS A 100 -17.65 1.12 -14.75
C HIS A 100 -16.91 -0.21 -15.01
N GLN A 101 -15.87 -0.49 -14.22
CA GLN A 101 -15.09 -1.72 -14.34
C GLN A 101 -15.61 -2.85 -13.44
N ASN A 102 -16.69 -2.60 -12.66
CA ASN A 102 -17.24 -3.53 -11.67
C ASN A 102 -16.15 -4.09 -10.73
N VAL A 103 -15.26 -3.21 -10.24
CA VAL A 103 -14.11 -3.59 -9.42
C VAL A 103 -14.53 -3.68 -7.96
N ALA A 104 -14.79 -4.91 -7.52
CA ALA A 104 -15.04 -5.24 -6.11
C ALA A 104 -13.82 -4.98 -5.22
N ARG A 105 -12.66 -5.51 -5.61
CA ARG A 105 -11.36 -5.34 -4.96
C ARG A 105 -10.32 -5.03 -6.03
N PRO A 106 -9.57 -3.92 -5.92
CA PRO A 106 -8.45 -3.67 -6.80
C PRO A 106 -7.28 -4.61 -6.47
N ARG A 107 -6.53 -4.99 -7.49
CA ARG A 107 -5.24 -5.67 -7.33
C ARG A 107 -4.23 -4.76 -6.64
N PHE A 108 -4.29 -3.47 -6.99
CA PHE A 108 -3.46 -2.42 -6.40
C PHE A 108 -4.25 -1.12 -6.35
N LEU A 109 -4.14 -0.40 -5.23
CA LEU A 109 -4.68 0.95 -5.08
C LEU A 109 -3.73 1.77 -4.22
N SER A 110 -3.46 3.01 -4.64
CA SER A 110 -2.81 4.03 -3.84
C SER A 110 -3.59 5.32 -3.93
N LEU A 111 -3.84 5.94 -2.78
CA LEU A 111 -4.54 7.22 -2.64
C LEU A 111 -3.54 8.29 -2.20
N GLY A 112 -3.62 9.46 -2.81
CA GLY A 112 -2.81 10.64 -2.53
C GLY A 112 -3.67 11.88 -2.30
N ALA A 113 -3.02 13.01 -1.99
CA ALA A 113 -3.71 14.29 -1.77
C ALA A 113 -4.35 14.84 -3.05
N GLY A 114 -5.35 15.72 -2.89
CA GLY A 114 -5.96 16.44 -4.00
C GLY A 114 -6.78 15.57 -4.97
N GLY A 115 -7.24 14.40 -4.52
CA GLY A 115 -7.97 13.45 -5.37
C GLY A 115 -7.07 12.59 -6.26
N HIS A 116 -5.75 12.65 -6.08
CA HIS A 116 -4.83 11.84 -6.87
C HIS A 116 -4.81 10.37 -6.45
N PHE A 117 -4.81 9.46 -7.41
CA PHE A 117 -4.80 8.03 -7.19
C PHE A 117 -4.11 7.26 -8.31
N TYR A 118 -3.76 6.01 -7.99
CA TYR A 118 -3.41 4.99 -8.98
C TYR A 118 -4.12 3.69 -8.60
N ILE A 119 -4.82 3.10 -9.57
CA ILE A 119 -5.55 1.85 -9.41
C ILE A 119 -5.23 0.88 -10.53
N ARG A 120 -5.14 -0.40 -10.17
CA ARG A 120 -5.13 -1.53 -11.10
C ARG A 120 -6.16 -2.56 -10.66
N ALA A 121 -7.05 -2.93 -11.58
CA ALA A 121 -8.00 -4.02 -11.40
C ALA A 121 -7.30 -5.39 -11.56
N GLU A 122 -7.93 -6.46 -11.07
CA GLU A 122 -7.44 -7.84 -11.28
C GLU A 122 -7.38 -8.23 -12.77
N THR A 123 -8.24 -7.64 -13.60
CA THR A 123 -8.23 -7.81 -15.06
C THR A 123 -7.00 -7.18 -15.73
N GLY A 124 -6.19 -6.41 -14.99
CA GLY A 124 -5.03 -5.69 -15.50
C GLY A 124 -5.33 -4.27 -15.99
N VAL A 125 -6.60 -3.88 -16.10
CA VAL A 125 -7.00 -2.51 -16.45
C VAL A 125 -6.52 -1.55 -15.36
N GLU A 126 -5.90 -0.45 -15.78
CA GLU A 126 -5.38 0.57 -14.89
C GLU A 126 -5.99 1.95 -15.17
N LYS A 127 -6.04 2.78 -14.13
CA LYS A 127 -6.33 4.22 -14.23
C LYS A 127 -5.47 4.96 -13.24
N TRP A 128 -5.04 6.16 -13.62
CA TRP A 128 -4.40 7.10 -12.72
C TRP A 128 -4.98 8.50 -12.88
N ASP A 129 -4.97 9.23 -11.78
CA ASP A 129 -4.97 10.68 -11.76
C ASP A 129 -3.83 11.06 -10.82
N VAL A 130 -2.73 11.60 -11.36
CA VAL A 130 -1.54 11.91 -10.57
C VAL A 130 -1.02 13.29 -10.95
N PRO A 131 -0.29 13.97 -10.04
CA PRO A 131 0.30 15.27 -10.35
C PRO A 131 1.14 15.22 -11.63
N SER A 132 1.15 16.33 -12.38
CA SER A 132 1.81 16.40 -13.69
C SER A 132 3.29 16.00 -13.63
N HIS A 133 4.03 16.42 -12.59
CA HIS A 133 5.45 16.03 -12.44
C HIS A 133 5.64 14.52 -12.22
N VAL A 134 4.68 13.85 -11.58
CA VAL A 134 4.70 12.39 -11.42
C VAL A 134 4.48 11.75 -12.78
N SER A 135 3.44 12.15 -13.51
CA SER A 135 3.16 11.63 -14.85
C SER A 135 4.35 11.83 -15.81
N GLU A 136 4.96 13.01 -15.82
CA GLU A 136 6.14 13.31 -16.62
C GLU A 136 7.33 12.43 -16.24
N ARG A 137 7.56 12.17 -14.94
CA ARG A 137 8.64 11.28 -14.49
C ARG A 137 8.41 9.84 -14.89
N LEU A 138 7.17 9.36 -14.80
CA LEU A 138 6.80 8.00 -15.18
C LEU A 138 6.96 7.78 -16.69
N LEU A 139 6.60 8.80 -17.50
CA LEU A 139 6.64 8.76 -18.97
C LEU A 139 8.01 9.12 -19.57
N ARG A 140 8.77 10.08 -19.02
CA ARG A 140 10.05 10.58 -19.61
C ARG A 140 11.15 9.52 -19.73
N LYS A 141 11.12 8.48 -18.88
CA LYS A 141 12.06 7.36 -18.96
C LYS A 141 11.55 6.21 -19.82
N TYR A 142 10.64 6.48 -20.76
CA TYR A 142 9.94 5.46 -21.54
C TYR A 142 10.03 5.78 -23.04
N THR A 143 10.80 5.00 -23.80
CA THR A 143 10.98 5.15 -25.26
C THR A 143 10.41 3.98 -26.06
N GLY A 144 9.70 3.02 -25.45
CA GLY A 144 9.15 1.89 -26.20
C GLY A 144 7.92 1.26 -25.60
N GLY A 145 6.74 1.53 -26.16
CA GLY A 145 5.59 0.61 -26.10
C GLY A 145 4.54 0.87 -25.03
N ASP A 146 4.67 0.29 -23.83
CA ASP A 146 3.61 0.20 -22.82
C ASP A 146 4.13 0.55 -21.41
N ALA A 147 3.77 1.72 -20.85
CA ALA A 147 4.25 2.16 -19.53
C ALA A 147 3.94 1.12 -18.42
N SER A 148 4.85 0.18 -18.20
CA SER A 148 4.57 -1.05 -17.46
C SER A 148 4.92 -0.82 -15.98
N ILE A 149 4.15 0.03 -15.30
CA ILE A 149 4.27 0.26 -13.86
C ILE A 149 3.74 -0.98 -13.13
N GLU A 150 4.53 -1.63 -12.30
CA GLU A 150 4.03 -2.73 -11.45
C GLU A 150 3.25 -2.17 -10.24
N GLY A 151 3.78 -1.11 -9.61
CA GLY A 151 3.15 -0.43 -8.48
C GLY A 151 3.56 1.04 -8.41
N LEU A 152 2.64 1.88 -7.92
CA LEU A 152 2.86 3.31 -7.68
C LEU A 152 2.27 3.68 -6.32
N TRP A 153 3.14 4.03 -5.38
CA TRP A 153 2.79 4.44 -4.03
C TRP A 153 2.95 5.94 -3.89
N LEU A 154 1.85 6.61 -3.53
CA LEU A 154 1.78 8.05 -3.29
C LEU A 154 2.04 8.36 -1.81
N GLY A 155 2.70 9.48 -1.56
CA GLY A 155 3.01 10.02 -0.24
C GLY A 155 2.54 11.47 -0.10
N CYS A 156 2.83 12.07 1.04
CA CYS A 156 2.50 13.48 1.27
C CYS A 156 3.24 14.39 0.28
N ARG A 157 2.66 15.57 -0.01
CA ARG A 157 3.26 16.60 -0.88
C ARG A 157 3.72 16.07 -2.23
N ASP A 158 2.94 15.16 -2.80
CA ASP A 158 3.17 14.52 -4.10
C ASP A 158 4.50 13.74 -4.19
N ALA A 159 5.03 13.31 -3.05
CA ALA A 159 6.09 12.34 -3.01
C ALA A 159 5.59 11.01 -3.60
N PHE A 160 6.44 10.29 -4.32
CA PHE A 160 6.07 9.00 -4.87
C PHE A 160 7.24 8.02 -4.93
N VAL A 161 6.87 6.74 -4.90
CA VAL A 161 7.72 5.61 -5.29
C VAL A 161 6.95 4.82 -6.34
N ALA A 162 7.60 4.45 -7.43
CA ALA A 162 7.07 3.58 -8.44
C ALA A 162 8.06 2.46 -8.75
N GLN A 163 7.55 1.29 -9.05
CA GLN A 163 8.31 0.17 -9.58
C GLN A 163 7.72 -0.22 -10.92
N ARG A 164 8.57 -0.47 -11.92
CA ARG A 164 8.19 -1.06 -13.19
C ARG A 164 8.32 -2.58 -13.15
N TRP A 165 7.67 -3.28 -14.08
CA TRP A 165 7.75 -4.73 -14.17
C TRP A 165 9.16 -5.27 -14.45
N ASP A 166 10.05 -4.45 -15.00
CA ASP A 166 11.47 -4.77 -15.19
C ASP A 166 12.32 -4.58 -13.90
N GLY A 167 11.68 -4.28 -12.77
CA GLY A 167 12.34 -4.01 -11.48
C GLY A 167 12.86 -2.57 -11.34
N THR A 168 12.79 -1.73 -12.38
CA THR A 168 13.25 -0.34 -12.33
C THR A 168 12.43 0.46 -11.31
N LYS A 169 13.11 1.13 -10.39
CA LYS A 169 12.50 1.97 -9.35
C LYS A 169 12.62 3.44 -9.73
N LEU A 170 11.49 4.14 -9.75
CA LEU A 170 11.40 5.59 -9.99
C LEU A 170 10.86 6.23 -8.72
N HIS A 171 11.48 7.30 -8.24
CA HIS A 171 10.96 8.02 -7.08
C HIS A 171 11.35 9.50 -7.14
N ASP A 172 10.48 10.33 -6.58
CA ASP A 172 10.77 11.69 -6.14
C ASP A 172 10.10 11.86 -4.79
N LEU A 173 10.89 11.88 -3.72
CA LEU A 173 10.37 11.99 -2.37
C LEU A 173 10.20 13.43 -1.91
N ARG A 174 10.51 14.44 -2.75
CA ARG A 174 10.26 15.87 -2.47
C ARG A 174 10.87 16.35 -1.14
N GLY A 175 12.03 15.80 -0.78
CA GLY A 175 12.72 16.06 0.48
C GLY A 175 12.05 15.45 1.73
N GLN A 176 11.02 14.63 1.55
CA GLN A 176 10.34 13.86 2.58
C GLN A 176 10.94 12.45 2.71
N TYR A 177 10.59 11.74 3.77
CA TYR A 177 10.96 10.34 4.04
C TYR A 177 12.46 10.04 3.82
N PRO A 178 13.38 10.76 4.49
CA PRO A 178 14.82 10.56 4.29
C PRO A 178 15.29 9.14 4.63
N GLY A 179 14.62 8.45 5.56
CA GLY A 179 14.87 7.03 5.82
C GLY A 179 14.51 6.14 4.62
N LEU A 180 13.37 6.41 3.96
CA LEU A 180 12.94 5.68 2.76
C LEU A 180 13.90 5.94 1.59
N GLN A 181 14.34 7.19 1.41
CA GLN A 181 15.35 7.53 0.40
C GLN A 181 16.62 6.67 0.57
N ARG A 182 17.13 6.58 1.80
CA ARG A 182 18.30 5.74 2.12
C ARG A 182 18.01 4.26 1.94
N ALA A 183 16.80 3.78 2.22
CA ALA A 183 16.41 2.39 2.00
C ALA A 183 16.37 2.03 0.51
N LEU A 184 15.78 2.90 -0.32
CA LEU A 184 15.74 2.77 -1.77
C LEU A 184 17.16 2.82 -2.38
N GLN A 185 18.02 3.74 -1.93
CA GLN A 185 19.41 3.84 -2.41
C GLN A 185 20.26 2.62 -2.06
N ARG A 186 20.10 2.05 -0.86
CA ARG A 186 20.80 0.82 -0.45
C ARG A 186 20.39 -0.41 -1.26
N ARG A 187 19.23 -0.39 -1.91
CA ARG A 187 18.59 -1.53 -2.57
C ARG A 187 18.32 -1.35 -4.06
N GLY A 188 18.51 -0.15 -4.57
CA GLY A 188 18.41 0.17 -5.98
C GLY A 188 19.79 0.54 -6.50
N GLY A 189 20.77 -0.36 -6.29
CA GLY A 189 22.20 -0.10 -6.46
C GLY A 189 22.54 0.80 -7.65
N SER A 190 23.63 1.55 -7.49
CA SER A 190 24.47 1.94 -8.64
C SER A 190 24.60 0.74 -9.58
N GLN A 191 24.60 1.02 -10.87
CA GLN A 191 24.47 0.15 -12.05
C GLN A 191 25.23 -1.20 -12.09
N GLU A 192 25.95 -1.61 -11.05
CA GLU A 192 26.91 -2.72 -11.02
C GLU A 192 26.77 -3.72 -9.85
N ASP A 193 25.84 -3.56 -8.88
CA ASP A 193 25.67 -4.54 -7.78
C ASP A 193 24.34 -5.32 -7.84
N ASP A 194 24.48 -6.65 -7.91
CA ASP A 194 23.50 -7.71 -8.22
C ASP A 194 22.48 -8.03 -7.09
N GLU A 195 22.20 -7.07 -6.19
CA GLU A 195 21.19 -7.23 -5.12
C GLU A 195 20.09 -6.15 -5.18
N SER A 196 19.58 -5.83 -6.39
CA SER A 196 18.37 -5.01 -6.47
C SER A 196 17.17 -5.81 -5.99
N ALA A 197 16.71 -5.53 -4.77
CA ALA A 197 15.51 -6.15 -4.24
C ALA A 197 14.28 -5.38 -4.73
N ASP A 198 13.32 -6.08 -5.34
CA ASP A 198 12.05 -5.50 -5.72
C ASP A 198 11.19 -5.12 -4.53
N VAL A 199 10.47 -4.02 -4.68
CA VAL A 199 9.47 -3.55 -3.75
C VAL A 199 8.26 -4.48 -3.83
N ALA A 200 7.84 -5.02 -2.69
CA ALA A 200 6.59 -5.75 -2.55
C ALA A 200 5.44 -4.80 -2.20
N SER A 201 5.68 -3.84 -1.30
CA SER A 201 4.70 -2.83 -0.89
C SER A 201 5.39 -1.70 -0.14
N VAL A 202 4.84 -0.49 -0.23
CA VAL A 202 5.30 0.69 0.52
C VAL A 202 4.06 1.39 1.07
N ALA A 203 4.16 1.90 2.30
CA ALA A 203 3.27 2.94 2.76
C ALA A 203 4.10 4.13 3.22
N MET A 204 3.74 5.30 2.73
CA MET A 204 4.25 6.59 3.18
C MET A 204 3.12 7.29 3.90
N ASP A 205 3.40 7.86 5.06
CA ASP A 205 2.41 8.62 5.82
C ASP A 205 1.92 9.82 5.00
N LEU A 206 0.64 9.82 4.64
CA LEU A 206 0.02 10.79 3.76
C LEU A 206 -0.10 12.19 4.38
N GLU A 207 -0.01 12.31 5.70
CA GLU A 207 -0.13 13.59 6.42
C GLU A 207 1.24 14.07 6.93
N GLY A 208 2.12 13.15 7.31
CA GLY A 208 3.46 13.43 7.82
C GLY A 208 4.60 13.01 6.86
N GLY A 209 5.52 13.92 6.56
CA GLY A 209 6.66 13.67 5.67
C GLY A 209 7.81 12.83 6.22
N ARG A 210 7.56 11.99 7.23
CA ARG A 210 8.58 11.15 7.88
C ARG A 210 8.20 9.67 7.95
N GLY A 211 6.97 9.36 8.35
CA GLY A 211 6.54 7.98 8.58
C GLY A 211 6.54 7.16 7.29
N PHE A 212 7.22 6.02 7.28
CA PHE A 212 7.12 5.06 6.19
C PHE A 212 7.31 3.63 6.69
N VAL A 213 6.78 2.70 5.91
CA VAL A 213 7.11 1.27 5.95
C VAL A 213 7.34 0.77 4.52
N ILE A 214 8.30 -0.14 4.34
CA ILE A 214 8.61 -0.76 3.06
C ILE A 214 8.82 -2.26 3.25
N LEU A 215 8.26 -3.03 2.32
CA LEU A 215 8.48 -4.46 2.18
C LEU A 215 9.21 -4.74 0.88
N TRP A 216 10.19 -5.63 0.97
CA TRP A 216 10.94 -6.12 -0.16
C TRP A 216 10.48 -7.55 -0.50
N ARG A 217 10.55 -7.92 -1.78
CA ARG A 217 10.18 -9.26 -2.26
C ARG A 217 11.08 -10.37 -1.69
N ASP A 218 12.28 -10.01 -1.24
CA ASP A 218 13.22 -10.92 -0.54
C ASP A 218 12.81 -11.24 0.91
N GLY A 219 11.64 -10.75 1.36
CA GLY A 219 11.08 -11.01 2.69
C GLY A 219 11.61 -10.08 3.78
N ARG A 220 12.38 -9.04 3.44
CA ARG A 220 12.83 -8.03 4.40
C ARG A 220 11.85 -6.86 4.50
N ALA A 221 11.81 -6.24 5.67
CA ALA A 221 10.99 -5.06 5.94
C ALA A 221 11.83 -3.96 6.59
N GLU A 222 11.53 -2.70 6.29
CA GLU A 222 12.15 -1.53 6.93
C GLU A 222 11.07 -0.49 7.27
N CYS A 223 11.31 0.34 8.28
CA CYS A 223 10.41 1.43 8.68
C CYS A 223 11.20 2.65 9.16
N GLU A 224 10.54 3.81 9.26
CA GLU A 224 11.18 5.05 9.74
C GLU A 224 11.80 4.89 11.13
N GLU A 225 12.93 5.58 11.34
CA GLU A 225 13.60 5.62 12.63
C GLU A 225 12.68 6.26 13.69
N GLY A 226 12.53 5.59 14.83
CA GLY A 226 11.62 6.05 15.89
C GLY A 226 10.15 5.66 15.70
N MET A 227 9.74 5.10 14.56
CA MET A 227 8.37 4.62 14.35
C MET A 227 7.96 3.56 15.39
N MET A 228 8.92 2.78 15.89
CA MET A 228 8.73 1.79 16.96
C MET A 228 8.25 2.38 18.30
N ARG A 229 8.41 3.69 18.52
CA ARG A 229 7.87 4.39 19.70
C ARG A 229 6.37 4.69 19.55
N MET A 230 5.85 4.65 18.33
CA MET A 230 4.45 4.88 18.00
C MET A 230 3.67 3.56 17.94
N GLU A 231 2.34 3.64 17.97
CA GLU A 231 1.48 2.46 17.84
C GLU A 231 1.68 1.75 16.49
N SER A 232 1.76 2.52 15.42
CA SER A 232 1.95 2.03 14.05
C SER A 232 3.22 1.19 13.88
N GLY A 233 4.35 1.60 14.46
CA GLY A 233 5.59 0.82 14.39
C GLY A 233 5.52 -0.49 15.18
N ARG A 234 4.94 -0.47 16.40
CA ARG A 234 4.73 -1.70 17.18
C ARG A 234 3.74 -2.65 16.49
N ALA A 235 2.73 -2.12 15.81
CA ALA A 235 1.80 -2.92 15.02
C ALA A 235 2.49 -3.51 13.79
N PHE A 236 3.31 -2.72 13.08
CA PHE A 236 4.06 -3.18 11.92
C PHE A 236 5.04 -4.30 12.26
N GLU A 237 5.73 -4.21 13.41
CA GLU A 237 6.60 -5.27 13.88
C GLU A 237 5.85 -6.59 14.15
N ARG A 238 4.72 -6.52 14.87
CA ARG A 238 3.87 -7.70 15.10
C ARG A 238 3.35 -8.26 13.78
N TRP A 239 2.98 -7.39 12.84
CA TRP A 239 2.52 -7.77 11.52
C TRP A 239 3.59 -8.46 10.69
N CYS A 240 4.83 -7.95 10.71
CA CYS A 240 5.97 -8.57 10.06
C CYS A 240 6.21 -9.98 10.63
N ALA A 241 6.22 -10.12 11.96
CA ALA A 241 6.42 -11.41 12.62
C ALA A 241 5.30 -12.41 12.25
N GLY A 242 4.04 -11.97 12.23
CA GLY A 242 2.89 -12.82 11.86
C GLY A 242 2.88 -13.27 10.40
N ASN A 243 3.41 -12.46 9.49
CA ASN A 243 3.45 -12.76 8.06
C ASN A 243 4.80 -13.32 7.58
N GLY A 244 5.82 -13.41 8.44
CA GLY A 244 7.14 -13.98 8.11
C GLY A 244 8.15 -13.00 7.49
N TYR A 245 7.93 -11.69 7.64
CA TYR A 245 8.88 -10.67 7.21
C TYR A 245 9.95 -10.39 8.27
N LYS A 246 11.19 -10.16 7.83
CA LYS A 246 12.32 -9.80 8.69
C LYS A 246 12.46 -8.28 8.78
N LEU A 247 11.96 -7.70 9.86
CA LEU A 247 12.09 -6.26 10.14
C LEU A 247 13.53 -5.89 10.52
N ARG A 248 14.15 -5.02 9.72
CA ARG A 248 15.45 -4.42 10.04
C ARG A 248 15.22 -3.21 10.94
N ARG A 249 15.69 -3.30 12.19
CA ARG A 249 15.69 -2.16 13.11
C ARG A 249 16.89 -1.26 12.80
N HIS A 250 16.65 0.01 12.52
CA HIS A 250 17.71 1.03 12.53
C HIS A 250 18.13 1.25 13.99
N LYS A 251 19.42 1.05 14.29
CA LYS A 251 20.03 1.31 15.59
C LYS A 251 20.57 2.73 15.63
#